data_AF-A0AAP2BID3-F1
#
_entry.id   AF-A0AAP2BID3-F1
#
_cell.length_a   1.000
_cell.length_b   1.000
_cell.length_c   1.000
_cell.angle_alpha   90.00
_cell.angle_beta   90.00
_cell.angle_gamma   90.00
#
_symmetry.space_group_name_H-M   'P 1'
#
loop_
_entity.id
_entity.type
_entity.pdbx_description
1 polymer ?
#
loop_
_entity_poly.entity_id
_entity_poly.type
_entity_poly.pdbx_seq_one_letter_code
_entity_poly.pdbx_strand_id
1 'polypeptide(L)'
;MLDQLKDDKWPISFKGLMIWGTAIWLVIMFFVPASFVYENMMKEIGWGEKMIGANEFPAVMGTTNARYKYFFIDTRIDAGLKNYYQPIKAKTTTGDVFNKIGDLAVPFFMNGAKVFNYLLFIMTYRLSLIIYWIPFLLVVGVPSMFAGLMKWMSKRYTFGYSSPFFNRRSLTMIGWGIFSMLLSLFVPFPIPPMIGAVVMIVAMPIAFILLISNLPKRI
;
A
#
# COMPACT_ATOMS: atom_id res chain seq x y z
N MET A 1 34.26 -13.17 17.47
CA MET A 1 33.82 -11.77 17.27
C MET A 1 32.87 -11.57 16.10
N LEU A 2 32.85 -12.41 15.06
CA LEU A 2 31.89 -12.28 13.93
C LEU A 2 30.50 -12.90 14.16
N ASP A 3 30.33 -13.77 15.16
CA ASP A 3 29.01 -14.35 15.50
C ASP A 3 28.13 -13.44 16.39
N GLN A 4 28.69 -12.38 16.96
CA GLN A 4 27.94 -11.40 17.77
C GLN A 4 27.26 -10.30 16.93
N LEU A 5 27.44 -10.32 15.60
CA LEU A 5 26.80 -9.37 14.68
C LEU A 5 25.49 -9.91 14.07
N LYS A 6 25.04 -11.11 14.46
CA LYS A 6 23.74 -11.67 14.08
C LYS A 6 22.57 -11.21 14.97
N ASP A 7 22.85 -10.41 15.98
CA ASP A 7 21.86 -9.90 16.94
C ASP A 7 21.23 -8.55 16.54
N ASP A 8 21.34 -8.13 15.27
CA ASP A 8 20.47 -7.09 14.74
C ASP A 8 19.06 -7.65 14.56
N LYS A 9 18.30 -7.61 15.66
CA LYS A 9 16.89 -7.99 15.82
C LYS A 9 15.95 -7.05 15.06
N TRP A 10 16.18 -6.90 13.76
CA TRP A 10 15.11 -6.52 12.85
C TRP A 10 14.14 -7.70 12.73
N PRO A 11 12.83 -7.49 12.51
CA PRO A 11 11.90 -8.59 12.34
C PRO A 11 12.18 -9.31 11.01
N ILE A 12 13.10 -10.27 11.03
CA ILE A 12 13.45 -11.09 9.87
C ILE A 12 12.33 -12.13 9.60
N SER A 13 11.45 -12.38 10.57
CA SER A 13 10.28 -13.24 10.42
C SER A 13 9.02 -12.47 10.00
N PHE A 14 8.21 -13.06 9.12
CA PHE A 14 6.90 -12.52 8.70
C PHE A 14 6.00 -12.15 9.89
N LYS A 15 6.02 -12.97 10.95
CA LYS A 15 5.31 -12.69 12.21
C LYS A 15 5.81 -11.41 12.88
N GLY A 16 7.12 -11.21 12.93
CA GLY A 16 7.72 -9.99 13.45
C GLY A 16 7.29 -8.75 12.66
N LEU A 17 7.27 -8.84 11.32
CA LEU A 17 6.83 -7.73 10.46
C LEU A 17 5.37 -7.36 10.69
N MET A 18 4.50 -8.36 10.85
CA MET A 18 3.09 -8.12 11.16
C MET A 18 2.91 -7.42 12.51
N ILE A 19 3.62 -7.89 13.55
CA ILE A 19 3.56 -7.29 14.90
C ILE A 19 4.09 -5.86 14.90
N TRP A 20 5.22 -5.61 14.23
CA TRP A 20 5.77 -4.27 14.11
C TRP A 20 4.86 -3.34 13.30
N GLY A 21 4.30 -3.84 12.19
CA GLY A 21 3.36 -3.08 11.36
C GLY A 21 2.10 -2.68 12.12
N THR A 22 1.52 -3.60 12.89
CA THR A 22 0.35 -3.30 13.74
C THR A 22 0.70 -2.34 14.87
N ALA A 23 1.85 -2.50 15.52
CA ALA A 23 2.31 -1.59 16.56
C ALA A 23 2.47 -0.16 16.03
N ILE A 24 3.10 0.03 14.86
CA ILE A 24 3.23 1.33 14.21
C ILE A 24 1.86 1.93 13.90
N TRP A 25 0.93 1.11 13.37
CA TRP A 25 -0.44 1.54 13.11
C TRP A 25 -1.16 2.03 14.37
N LEU A 26 -1.02 1.31 15.49
CA LEU A 26 -1.60 1.73 16.76
C LEU A 26 -0.97 3.03 17.28
N VAL A 27 0.36 3.16 17.21
CA VAL A 27 1.04 4.39 17.61
C VAL A 27 0.51 5.57 16.80
N ILE A 28 0.35 5.41 15.48
CA ILE A 28 -0.13 6.48 14.62
C ILE A 28 -1.60 6.80 14.89
N MET A 29 -2.43 5.78 15.08
CA MET A 29 -3.83 5.96 15.43
C MET A 29 -3.98 6.84 16.66
N PHE A 30 -3.22 6.57 17.72
CA PHE A 30 -3.43 7.21 19.00
C PHE A 30 -2.62 8.48 19.24
N PHE A 31 -1.40 8.57 18.70
CA PHE A 31 -0.46 9.65 19.01
C PHE A 31 -0.31 10.69 17.89
N VAL A 32 -0.79 10.40 16.68
CA VAL A 32 -0.76 11.36 15.57
C VAL A 32 -2.09 12.11 15.50
N PRO A 33 -2.09 13.46 15.42
CA PRO A 33 -3.32 14.23 15.27
C PRO A 33 -4.07 13.86 13.99
N ALA A 34 -5.39 13.68 14.10
CA ALA A 34 -6.24 13.34 12.96
C ALA A 34 -6.17 14.39 11.82
N SER A 35 -5.96 15.67 12.15
CA SER A 35 -5.77 16.75 11.15
C SER A 35 -4.55 16.50 10.28
N PHE A 36 -3.43 16.09 10.86
CA PHE A 36 -2.19 15.79 10.12
C PHE A 36 -2.40 14.64 9.13
N VAL A 37 -3.11 13.59 9.54
CA VAL A 37 -3.42 12.46 8.66
C VAL A 37 -4.37 12.89 7.54
N TYR A 38 -5.38 13.69 7.86
CA TYR A 38 -6.32 14.23 6.88
C TYR A 38 -5.62 15.12 5.83
N GLU A 39 -4.75 16.04 6.25
CA GLU A 39 -3.98 16.89 5.36
C GLU A 39 -3.07 16.08 4.42
N ASN A 40 -2.38 15.07 4.96
CA ASN A 40 -1.54 14.19 4.16
C ASN A 40 -2.36 13.37 3.15
N MET A 41 -3.52 12.86 3.55
CA MET A 41 -4.44 12.17 2.67
C MET A 41 -4.89 13.09 1.52
N MET A 42 -5.34 14.32 1.84
CA MET A 42 -5.77 15.29 0.83
C MET A 42 -4.63 15.71 -0.09
N LYS A 43 -3.40 15.82 0.44
CA LYS A 43 -2.19 16.10 -0.36
C LYS A 43 -1.93 15.00 -1.38
N GLU A 44 -2.04 13.74 -0.97
CA GLU A 44 -1.85 12.60 -1.87
C GLU A 44 -2.93 12.54 -2.95
N ILE A 45 -4.20 12.75 -2.58
CA ILE A 45 -5.33 12.85 -3.52
C ILE A 45 -5.08 13.97 -4.53
N GLY A 46 -4.65 15.15 -4.07
CA GLY A 46 -4.32 16.29 -4.93
C GLY A 46 -3.13 16.04 -5.86
N TRP A 47 -2.14 15.24 -5.44
CA TRP A 47 -1.09 14.76 -6.36
C TRP A 47 -1.64 13.83 -7.42
N GLY A 48 -2.58 12.96 -7.07
CA GLY A 48 -3.26 12.07 -8.02
C GLY A 48 -4.06 12.84 -9.05
N GLU A 49 -4.80 13.87 -8.63
CA GLU A 49 -5.54 14.75 -9.53
C GLU A 49 -4.63 15.46 -10.51
N LYS A 50 -3.51 16.03 -10.04
CA LYS A 50 -2.52 16.69 -10.90
C LYS A 50 -1.88 15.73 -11.90
N MET A 51 -1.70 14.47 -11.51
CA MET A 51 -1.04 13.47 -12.33
C MET A 51 -1.96 12.86 -13.39
N ILE A 52 -3.21 12.54 -13.02
CA ILE A 52 -4.20 11.91 -13.91
C ILE A 52 -4.91 12.96 -14.77
N GLY A 53 -5.07 14.17 -14.26
CA GLY A 53 -5.80 15.27 -14.89
C GLY A 53 -7.23 15.38 -14.36
N ALA A 54 -7.74 16.62 -14.34
CA ALA A 54 -9.03 16.97 -13.73
C ALA A 54 -10.25 16.28 -14.35
N ASN A 55 -10.15 15.82 -15.61
CA ASN A 55 -11.28 15.18 -16.32
C ASN A 55 -11.43 13.69 -15.95
N GLU A 56 -10.31 12.98 -15.80
CA GLU A 56 -10.29 11.52 -15.57
C GLU A 56 -10.25 11.16 -14.08
N PHE A 57 -9.70 12.06 -13.25
CA PHE A 57 -9.59 11.85 -11.81
C PHE A 57 -10.93 11.60 -11.09
N PRO A 58 -12.05 12.25 -11.44
CA PRO A 58 -13.36 11.97 -10.86
C PRO A 58 -13.81 10.51 -11.01
N ALA A 59 -13.42 9.82 -12.09
CA ALA A 59 -13.74 8.40 -12.27
C ALA A 59 -12.97 7.52 -11.25
N VAL A 60 -11.71 7.84 -10.99
CA VAL A 60 -10.90 7.16 -9.96
C VAL A 60 -11.46 7.41 -8.56
N MET A 61 -11.89 8.64 -8.26
CA MET A 61 -12.54 8.94 -6.99
C MET A 61 -13.93 8.29 -6.88
N GLY A 62 -14.70 8.21 -7.96
CA GLY A 62 -15.97 7.50 -8.00
C GLY A 62 -15.82 6.01 -7.67
N THR A 63 -14.84 5.35 -8.27
CA THR A 63 -14.53 3.94 -7.97
C THR A 63 -13.97 3.75 -6.55
N THR A 64 -13.16 4.69 -6.07
CA THR A 64 -12.67 4.70 -4.68
C THR A 64 -13.83 4.78 -3.68
N ASN A 65 -14.76 5.71 -3.88
CA ASN A 65 -15.91 5.89 -3.00
C ASN A 65 -16.85 4.67 -3.04
N ALA A 66 -17.08 4.10 -4.22
CA ALA A 66 -17.88 2.88 -4.37
C ALA A 66 -17.26 1.68 -3.63
N ARG A 67 -15.94 1.50 -3.74
CA ARG A 67 -15.21 0.44 -3.01
C ARG A 67 -15.19 0.70 -1.51
N TYR A 68 -15.00 1.94 -1.09
CA TYR A 68 -15.01 2.29 0.33
C TYR A 68 -16.38 2.00 0.94
N LYS A 69 -17.45 2.37 0.21
CA LYS A 69 -18.82 2.04 0.59
C LYS A 69 -19.02 0.54 0.74
N TYR A 70 -18.65 -0.23 -0.29
CA TYR A 70 -18.78 -1.68 -0.30
C TYR A 70 -18.00 -2.36 0.85
N PHE A 71 -16.74 -1.97 1.09
CA PHE A 71 -15.90 -2.63 2.09
C PHE A 71 -16.22 -2.20 3.52
N PHE A 72 -16.58 -0.94 3.78
CA PHE A 72 -16.61 -0.39 5.14
C PHE A 72 -17.95 0.19 5.58
N ILE A 73 -18.74 0.73 4.65
CA ILE A 73 -20.05 1.32 4.98
C ILE A 73 -21.11 0.23 5.03
N ASP A 74 -21.20 -0.59 3.97
CA ASP A 74 -22.22 -1.63 3.83
C ASP A 74 -22.00 -2.77 4.85
N THR A 75 -20.75 -3.04 5.21
CA THR A 75 -20.36 -3.98 6.29
C THR A 75 -20.65 -3.46 7.70
N ARG A 76 -21.14 -2.22 7.82
CA ARG A 76 -21.37 -1.49 9.08
C ARG A 76 -20.13 -1.32 9.95
N ILE A 77 -18.92 -1.55 9.42
CA ILE A 77 -17.68 -1.29 10.15
C ILE A 77 -17.59 0.20 10.52
N ASP A 78 -17.95 1.09 9.57
CA ASP A 78 -18.00 2.54 9.81
C ASP A 78 -19.04 2.93 10.89
N ALA A 79 -20.22 2.29 10.88
CA ALA A 79 -21.25 2.51 11.88
C ALA A 79 -20.85 1.95 13.27
N GLY A 80 -20.21 0.78 13.30
CA GLY A 80 -19.69 0.16 14.52
C GLY A 80 -18.60 1.00 15.17
N LEU A 81 -17.68 1.54 14.38
CA LEU A 81 -16.69 2.53 14.82
C LEU A 81 -17.40 3.76 15.39
N LYS A 82 -18.26 4.43 14.61
CA LYS A 82 -18.97 5.64 15.06
C LYS A 82 -19.78 5.44 16.34
N ASN A 83 -20.40 4.27 16.52
CA ASN A 83 -21.18 3.94 17.73
C ASN A 83 -20.30 3.59 18.93
N TYR A 84 -19.13 2.99 18.74
CA TYR A 84 -18.19 2.65 19.81
C TYR A 84 -17.63 3.91 20.51
N TYR A 85 -17.58 5.05 19.81
CA TYR A 85 -17.03 6.31 20.35
C TYR A 85 -18.08 7.29 20.89
N GLN A 86 -19.36 6.91 20.97
CA GLN A 86 -20.35 7.74 21.66
C GLN A 86 -20.09 7.67 23.18
N PRO A 87 -20.03 8.81 23.89
CA PRO A 87 -19.72 8.82 25.32
C PRO A 87 -20.78 8.02 26.09
N ILE A 88 -20.36 6.91 26.69
CA ILE A 88 -21.19 6.11 27.59
C ILE A 88 -21.33 6.89 28.90
N LYS A 89 -22.42 7.64 29.06
CA LYS A 89 -22.71 8.33 30.32
C LYS A 89 -23.17 7.30 31.36
N ALA A 90 -22.33 6.99 32.36
CA ALA A 90 -22.75 6.13 33.46
C ALA A 90 -23.72 6.90 34.39
N LYS A 91 -24.87 6.32 34.72
CA LYS A 91 -25.98 6.95 35.47
C LYS A 91 -25.84 6.89 37.01
N THR A 92 -24.67 6.60 37.57
CA THR A 92 -24.49 6.36 39.02
C THR A 92 -23.44 7.28 39.64
N THR A 93 -23.57 7.57 40.94
CA THR A 93 -22.73 8.49 41.73
C THR A 93 -21.29 8.03 41.93
N THR A 94 -21.01 6.72 41.97
CA THR A 94 -19.64 6.16 41.83
C THR A 94 -19.09 6.32 40.40
N GLY A 95 -19.99 6.57 39.45
CA GLY A 95 -19.70 6.87 38.06
C GLY A 95 -19.09 8.26 37.86
N ASP A 96 -19.20 9.23 38.79
CA ASP A 96 -18.68 10.59 38.52
C ASP A 96 -17.15 10.64 38.35
N VAL A 97 -16.39 9.81 39.07
CA VAL A 97 -14.92 9.72 38.90
C VAL A 97 -14.58 8.96 37.63
N PHE A 98 -15.27 7.85 37.35
CA PHE A 98 -15.08 7.08 36.11
C PHE A 98 -15.55 7.85 34.87
N ASN A 99 -16.58 8.69 35.00
CA ASN A 99 -17.08 9.60 33.98
C ASN A 99 -16.06 10.71 33.73
N LYS A 100 -15.45 11.29 34.78
CA LYS A 100 -14.35 12.26 34.61
C LYS A 100 -13.12 11.67 33.92
N ILE A 101 -12.73 10.43 34.25
CA ILE A 101 -11.64 9.72 33.58
C ILE A 101 -12.03 9.38 32.13
N GLY A 102 -13.28 8.96 31.91
CA GLY A 102 -13.85 8.73 30.59
C GLY A 102 -13.83 9.98 29.73
N ASP A 103 -14.26 11.13 30.27
CA ASP A 103 -14.29 12.42 29.57
C ASP A 103 -12.90 12.91 29.15
N LEU A 104 -11.85 12.59 29.93
CA LEU A 104 -10.46 12.84 29.56
C LEU A 104 -9.94 11.90 28.46
N ALA A 105 -10.41 10.65 28.44
CA ALA A 105 -10.00 9.64 27.46
C ALA A 105 -10.79 9.70 26.14
N VAL A 106 -12.03 10.20 26.15
CA VAL A 106 -12.91 10.30 24.97
C VAL A 106 -12.23 11.04 23.80
N PRO A 107 -11.62 12.23 23.98
CA PRO A 107 -10.92 12.92 22.89
C PRO A 107 -9.79 12.09 22.26
N PHE A 108 -9.07 11.30 23.07
CA PHE A 108 -7.98 10.44 22.62
C PHE A 108 -8.50 9.28 21.74
N PHE A 109 -9.56 8.60 22.17
CA PHE A 109 -10.18 7.54 21.36
C PHE A 109 -10.89 8.09 20.12
N MET A 110 -11.51 9.27 20.21
CA MET A 110 -12.10 9.96 19.07
C MET A 110 -11.04 10.36 18.02
N ASN A 111 -9.84 10.77 18.46
CA ASN A 111 -8.73 11.01 17.53
C ASN A 111 -8.35 9.72 16.79
N GLY A 112 -8.14 8.63 17.52
CA GLY A 112 -7.82 7.33 16.94
C GLY A 112 -8.87 6.83 15.96
N ALA A 113 -10.15 6.99 16.30
CA ALA A 113 -11.26 6.68 15.40
C ALA A 113 -11.16 7.41 14.06
N LYS A 114 -10.92 8.73 14.10
CA LYS A 114 -10.80 9.56 12.90
C LYS A 114 -9.59 9.16 12.07
N VAL A 115 -8.43 8.99 12.71
CA VAL A 115 -7.20 8.53 12.04
C VAL A 115 -7.44 7.18 11.35
N PHE A 116 -8.06 6.23 12.04
CA PHE A 116 -8.35 4.92 11.48
C PHE A 116 -9.26 5.01 10.25
N ASN A 117 -10.31 5.84 10.30
CA ASN A 117 -11.21 6.05 9.17
C ASN A 117 -10.47 6.66 7.95
N TYR A 118 -9.61 7.67 8.18
CA TYR A 118 -8.78 8.25 7.12
C TYR A 118 -7.79 7.25 6.52
N LEU A 119 -7.18 6.41 7.36
CA LEU A 119 -6.27 5.36 6.89
C LEU A 119 -7.00 4.30 6.04
N LEU A 120 -8.22 3.89 6.42
CA LEU A 120 -9.04 2.98 5.61
C LEU A 120 -9.43 3.61 4.27
N PHE A 121 -9.75 4.90 4.27
CA PHE A 121 -10.08 5.62 3.04
C PHE A 121 -8.88 5.71 2.10
N ILE A 122 -7.71 6.15 2.58
CA ILE A 122 -6.51 6.26 1.74
C ILE A 122 -6.02 4.89 1.25
N MET A 123 -6.17 3.82 2.05
CA MET A 123 -5.94 2.44 1.61
C MET A 123 -6.80 2.08 0.40
N THR A 124 -8.08 2.43 0.45
CA THR A 124 -9.04 2.17 -0.64
C THR A 124 -8.73 3.00 -1.88
N TYR A 125 -8.30 4.25 -1.69
CA TYR A 125 -7.82 5.12 -2.76
C TYR A 125 -6.60 4.54 -3.46
N ARG A 126 -5.57 4.11 -2.71
CA ARG A 126 -4.36 3.52 -3.27
C ARG A 126 -4.62 2.20 -3.99
N LEU A 127 -5.49 1.36 -3.44
CA LEU A 127 -5.97 0.16 -4.12
C LEU A 127 -6.62 0.53 -5.46
N SER A 128 -7.37 1.63 -5.48
CA SER A 128 -8.04 2.08 -6.70
C SER A 128 -7.09 2.64 -7.74
N LEU A 129 -6.05 3.36 -7.32
CA LEU A 129 -4.95 3.75 -8.19
C LEU A 129 -4.20 2.54 -8.76
N ILE A 130 -3.86 1.54 -7.93
CA ILE A 130 -3.17 0.34 -8.43
C ILE A 130 -4.00 -0.33 -9.53
N ILE A 131 -5.31 -0.49 -9.31
CA ILE A 131 -6.21 -1.10 -10.30
C ILE A 131 -6.33 -0.21 -11.55
N TYR A 132 -6.37 1.11 -11.40
CA TYR A 132 -6.39 2.05 -12.51
C TYR A 132 -5.17 1.89 -13.44
N TRP A 133 -4.00 1.57 -12.87
CA TRP A 133 -2.76 1.40 -13.64
C TRP A 133 -2.60 0.02 -14.32
N ILE A 134 -3.36 -1.00 -13.91
CA ILE A 134 -3.26 -2.36 -14.47
C ILE A 134 -3.46 -2.39 -16.00
N PRO A 135 -4.49 -1.74 -16.59
CA PRO A 135 -4.63 -1.70 -18.05
C PRO A 135 -3.40 -1.15 -18.77
N PHE A 136 -2.75 -0.12 -18.22
CA PHE A 136 -1.53 0.47 -18.80
C PHE A 136 -0.34 -0.48 -18.67
N LEU A 137 -0.19 -1.17 -17.55
CA LEU A 137 0.79 -2.25 -17.39
C LEU A 137 0.57 -3.34 -18.42
N LEU A 138 -0.66 -3.69 -18.79
CA LEU A 138 -0.91 -4.69 -19.84
C LEU A 138 -0.46 -4.19 -21.21
N VAL A 139 -0.81 -2.94 -21.56
CA VAL A 139 -0.45 -2.32 -22.85
C VAL A 139 1.07 -2.28 -23.06
N VAL A 140 1.86 -2.00 -22.03
CA VAL A 140 3.34 -1.93 -22.15
C VAL A 140 4.01 -3.25 -21.79
N GLY A 141 3.45 -3.99 -20.84
CA GLY A 141 3.98 -5.24 -20.30
C GLY A 141 3.90 -6.38 -21.32
N VAL A 142 2.80 -6.52 -22.06
CA VAL A 142 2.66 -7.59 -23.06
C VAL A 142 3.69 -7.46 -24.20
N PRO A 143 3.87 -6.29 -24.86
CA PRO A 143 4.94 -6.11 -25.83
C PRO A 143 6.33 -6.32 -25.23
N SER A 144 6.54 -5.95 -23.97
CA SER A 144 7.82 -6.15 -23.28
C SER A 144 8.12 -7.62 -23.04
N MET A 145 7.12 -8.42 -22.70
CA MET A 145 7.26 -9.87 -22.63
C MET A 145 7.60 -10.47 -24.01
N PHE A 146 6.91 -10.02 -25.06
CA PHE A 146 7.20 -10.43 -26.44
C PHE A 146 8.62 -10.07 -26.88
N ALA A 147 9.08 -8.86 -26.59
CA ALA A 147 10.46 -8.43 -26.87
C ALA A 147 11.49 -9.29 -26.11
N GLY A 148 11.19 -9.65 -24.86
CA GLY A 148 11.98 -10.60 -24.07
C GLY A 148 12.08 -11.97 -24.74
N LEU A 149 10.94 -12.49 -25.23
CA LEU A 149 10.87 -13.78 -25.94
C LEU A 149 11.69 -13.75 -27.23
N MET A 150 11.55 -12.71 -28.05
CA MET A 150 12.31 -12.56 -29.30
C MET A 150 13.82 -12.53 -29.03
N LYS A 151 14.27 -11.82 -27.99
CA LYS A 151 15.68 -11.83 -27.57
C LYS A 151 16.14 -13.20 -27.09
N TRP A 152 15.30 -13.92 -26.34
CA TRP A 152 15.62 -15.26 -25.89
C TRP A 152 15.77 -16.25 -27.06
N MET A 153 14.86 -16.19 -28.04
CA MET A 153 14.95 -16.99 -29.27
C MET A 153 16.20 -16.65 -30.08
N SER A 154 16.50 -15.36 -30.28
CA SER A 154 17.72 -14.91 -30.96
C SER A 154 18.98 -15.47 -30.29
N LYS A 155 19.06 -15.46 -28.95
CA LYS A 155 20.17 -16.06 -28.20
C LYS A 155 20.25 -17.59 -28.36
N ARG A 156 19.14 -18.28 -28.56
CA ARG A 156 19.16 -19.73 -28.87
C ARG A 156 19.82 -19.99 -30.21
N TYR A 157 19.44 -19.26 -31.26
CA TYR A 157 19.99 -19.44 -32.61
C TYR A 157 21.46 -18.99 -32.73
N THR A 158 21.87 -17.96 -32.00
CA THR A 158 23.23 -17.40 -32.05
C THR A 158 24.16 -17.96 -30.98
N PHE A 159 23.70 -18.93 -30.18
CA PHE A 159 24.40 -19.41 -28.98
C PHE A 159 24.77 -18.32 -27.95
N GLY A 160 24.19 -17.12 -28.03
CA GLY A 160 24.51 -15.98 -27.16
C GLY A 160 24.25 -16.21 -25.67
N TYR A 161 25.08 -15.63 -24.80
CA TYR A 161 25.04 -15.90 -23.35
C TYR A 161 23.72 -15.47 -22.66
N SER A 162 23.15 -16.37 -21.85
CA SER A 162 22.05 -16.07 -20.93
C SER A 162 22.62 -15.85 -19.53
N SER A 163 22.45 -14.65 -18.98
CA SER A 163 23.04 -14.29 -17.69
C SER A 163 22.15 -14.72 -16.51
N PRO A 164 22.62 -15.62 -15.62
CA PRO A 164 21.88 -15.98 -14.41
C PRO A 164 21.69 -14.78 -13.47
N PHE A 165 22.62 -13.82 -13.48
CA PHE A 165 22.52 -12.60 -12.69
C PHE A 165 21.29 -11.77 -13.08
N PHE A 166 21.10 -11.51 -14.37
CA PHE A 166 19.95 -10.73 -14.84
C PHE A 166 18.62 -11.47 -14.63
N ASN A 167 18.60 -12.80 -14.77
CA ASN A 167 17.41 -13.61 -14.47
C ASN A 167 17.03 -13.54 -12.98
N ARG A 168 17.98 -13.76 -12.06
CA ARG A 168 17.72 -13.69 -10.61
C ARG A 168 17.34 -12.28 -10.15
N ARG A 169 18.01 -11.26 -10.67
CA ARG A 169 17.74 -9.86 -10.28
C ARG A 169 16.38 -9.38 -10.80
N SER A 170 15.99 -9.76 -12.01
CA SER A 170 14.66 -9.42 -12.55
C SER A 170 13.52 -10.10 -11.78
N LEU A 171 13.66 -11.37 -11.40
CA LEU A 171 12.73 -12.04 -10.47
C LEU A 171 12.60 -11.27 -9.14
N THR A 172 13.73 -10.86 -8.59
CA THR A 172 13.76 -10.07 -7.35
C THR A 172 13.10 -8.70 -7.54
N MET A 173 13.34 -8.03 -8.68
CA MET A 173 12.70 -6.74 -9.00
C MET A 173 11.19 -6.86 -9.17
N ILE A 174 10.69 -7.91 -9.82
CA ILE A 174 9.25 -8.18 -9.93
C ILE A 174 8.67 -8.42 -8.54
N GLY A 175 9.32 -9.27 -7.74
CA GLY A 175 8.91 -9.53 -6.36
C GLY A 175 8.81 -8.26 -5.51
N TRP A 176 9.84 -7.40 -5.56
CA TRP A 176 9.85 -6.10 -4.87
C TRP A 176 8.82 -5.11 -5.45
N GLY A 177 8.58 -5.15 -6.76
CA GLY A 177 7.55 -4.33 -7.41
C GLY A 177 6.16 -4.66 -6.89
N ILE A 178 5.79 -5.95 -6.85
CA ILE A 178 4.51 -6.40 -6.29
C ILE A 178 4.44 -6.09 -4.79
N PHE A 179 5.49 -6.46 -4.04
CA PHE A 179 5.54 -6.25 -2.60
C PHE A 179 5.41 -4.77 -2.22
N SER A 180 6.12 -3.87 -2.91
CA SER A 180 6.03 -2.42 -2.65
C SER A 180 4.65 -1.85 -2.95
N MET A 181 3.96 -2.32 -4.01
CA MET A 181 2.57 -1.93 -4.26
C MET A 181 1.65 -2.34 -3.10
N LEU A 182 1.75 -3.58 -2.64
CA LEU A 182 0.94 -4.05 -1.50
C LEU A 182 1.29 -3.32 -0.21
N LEU A 183 2.58 -3.13 0.06
CA LEU A 183 3.07 -2.40 1.23
C LEU A 183 2.57 -0.95 1.21
N SER A 184 2.55 -0.30 0.04
CA SER A 184 2.10 1.08 -0.12
C SER A 184 0.69 1.31 0.41
N LEU A 185 -0.18 0.28 0.42
CA LEU A 185 -1.52 0.41 0.99
C LEU A 185 -1.46 0.78 2.47
N PHE A 186 -0.56 0.15 3.23
CA PHE A 186 -0.51 0.24 4.69
C PHE A 186 0.38 1.37 5.21
N VAL A 187 1.08 2.09 4.33
CA VAL A 187 2.00 3.15 4.75
C VAL A 187 1.20 4.37 5.23
N PRO A 188 1.40 4.86 6.45
CA PRO A 188 0.63 5.97 7.02
C PRO A 188 1.10 7.36 6.55
N PHE A 189 2.08 7.41 5.65
CA PHE A 189 2.66 8.62 5.07
C PHE A 189 2.14 8.83 3.65
N PRO A 190 2.08 10.09 3.17
CA PRO A 190 1.62 10.38 1.82
C PRO A 190 2.61 9.83 0.79
N ILE A 191 2.12 9.02 -0.15
CA ILE A 191 2.91 8.42 -1.21
C ILE A 191 2.56 9.12 -2.53
N PRO A 192 3.54 9.71 -3.23
CA PRO A 192 3.29 10.27 -4.56
C PRO A 192 2.74 9.19 -5.52
N PRO A 193 1.55 9.39 -6.12
CA PRO A 193 0.93 8.41 -7.03
C PRO A 193 1.81 8.04 -8.23
N MET A 194 2.74 8.93 -8.60
CA MET A 194 3.74 8.72 -9.64
C MET A 194 4.62 7.49 -9.37
N ILE A 195 4.91 7.16 -8.10
CA ILE A 195 5.71 5.98 -7.77
C ILE A 195 5.00 4.70 -8.24
N GLY A 196 3.68 4.61 -8.04
CA GLY A 196 2.86 3.51 -8.53
C GLY A 196 2.97 3.34 -10.04
N ALA A 197 2.78 4.43 -10.78
CA ALA A 197 2.88 4.41 -12.24
C ALA A 197 4.28 4.07 -12.74
N VAL A 198 5.35 4.61 -12.13
CA VAL A 198 6.73 4.30 -12.54
C VAL A 198 7.03 2.82 -12.33
N VAL A 199 6.62 2.24 -11.21
CA VAL A 199 6.83 0.81 -10.97
C VAL A 199 6.05 -0.04 -11.99
N MET A 200 4.78 0.27 -12.24
CA MET A 200 3.94 -0.53 -13.13
C MET A 200 4.24 -0.31 -14.63
N ILE A 201 4.49 0.90 -15.07
CA ILE A 201 4.63 1.22 -16.50
C ILE A 201 6.10 1.13 -16.95
N VAL A 202 7.06 1.32 -16.04
CA VAL A 202 8.49 1.35 -16.41
C VAL A 202 9.23 0.17 -15.81
N ALA A 203 9.26 0.04 -14.48
CA ALA A 203 10.12 -0.94 -13.83
C ALA A 203 9.70 -2.39 -14.13
N MET A 204 8.40 -2.68 -14.09
CA MET A 204 7.84 -4.01 -14.37
C MET A 204 8.11 -4.48 -15.81
N PRO A 205 7.80 -3.70 -16.86
CA PRO A 205 8.12 -4.07 -18.24
C PRO A 205 9.61 -4.32 -18.49
N ILE A 206 10.50 -3.50 -17.92
CA ILE A 206 11.95 -3.73 -17.98
C ILE A 206 12.30 -5.07 -17.33
N ALA A 207 11.75 -5.35 -16.16
CA ALA A 207 12.00 -6.60 -15.46
C ALA A 207 11.48 -7.81 -16.25
N PHE A 208 10.34 -7.71 -16.94
CA PHE A 208 9.83 -8.77 -17.83
C PHE A 208 10.80 -9.06 -18.98
N ILE A 209 11.30 -8.03 -19.67
CA ILE A 209 12.29 -8.19 -20.75
C ILE A 209 13.53 -8.90 -20.22
N LEU A 210 14.09 -8.42 -19.11
CA LEU A 210 15.32 -8.96 -18.54
C LEU A 210 15.16 -10.40 -18.05
N LEU A 211 14.00 -10.73 -17.47
CA LEU A 211 13.69 -12.07 -17.01
C LEU A 211 13.64 -13.05 -18.17
N ILE A 212 12.79 -12.75 -19.15
CA ILE A 212 12.49 -13.66 -20.26
C ILE A 212 13.71 -13.80 -21.18
N SER A 213 14.38 -12.69 -21.52
CA SER A 213 15.57 -12.72 -22.39
C SER A 213 16.78 -13.45 -21.79
N ASN A 214 16.75 -13.80 -20.49
CA ASN A 214 17.80 -14.53 -19.80
C ASN A 214 17.30 -15.86 -19.19
N LEU A 215 16.18 -16.41 -19.67
CA LEU A 215 15.74 -17.73 -19.24
C LEU A 215 16.80 -18.81 -19.55
N PRO A 216 16.96 -19.81 -18.67
CA PRO A 216 17.88 -20.93 -18.91
C PRO A 216 17.52 -21.62 -20.23
N LYS A 217 18.53 -21.84 -21.07
CA LYS A 217 18.36 -22.65 -22.27
C LYS A 217 18.40 -24.11 -21.83
N ARG A 218 17.32 -24.85 -22.02
CA ARG A 218 17.41 -26.32 -22.11
C ARG A 218 17.75 -26.65 -23.56
N ILE A 219 18.83 -27.40 -23.77
CA ILE A 219 19.23 -27.98 -25.06
C ILE A 219 18.28 -29.14 -25.33
#